data_AF-A0A8X6TAI4-F1
#
_entry.id   AF-A0A8X6TAI4-F1
#
_cell.length_a   1.000
_cell.length_b   1.000
_cell.length_c   1.000
_cell.angle_alpha   90.00
_cell.angle_beta   90.00
_cell.angle_gamma   90.00
#
_symmetry.space_group_name_H-M   'P 1'
#
loop_
_entity.id
_entity.type
_entity.pdbx_description
1 polymer ?
#
loop_
_entity_poly.entity_id
_entity_poly.type
_entity_poly.pdbx_seq_one_letter_code
_entity_poly.pdbx_strand_id
1 'polypeptide(L)'
;MVLQVPAISLAYEHPESDIMKRQPRDPSKDKLVNERLISIAYGQIGMIQGAAGFFAYFVIMGENGFLPSRLLGVRKEWDSKAINDLEDSYNQEWTYHDRKILEYTCHTAFFASIVIVQWADLIICKTRRNSILHQGMKNHVLNFGLVFETALAAFLSYCPGMDKGLRMYPL
;
A
#
# COMPACT_ATOMS: atom_id res chain seq x y z
N MET A 1 8.65 6.77 -4.27
CA MET A 1 9.42 7.68 -3.39
C MET A 1 9.17 7.37 -1.91
N VAL A 2 7.90 7.30 -1.48
CA VAL A 2 7.52 7.04 -0.08
C VAL A 2 8.14 5.75 0.48
N LEU A 3 8.12 4.66 -0.28
CA LEU A 3 8.65 3.35 0.12
C LEU A 3 10.19 3.20 0.03
N GLN A 4 10.91 4.25 -0.37
CA GLN A 4 12.34 4.14 -0.65
C GLN A 4 13.21 4.14 0.61
N VAL A 5 12.87 4.99 1.58
CA VAL A 5 13.60 5.10 2.86
C VAL A 5 13.50 3.79 3.67
N PRO A 6 12.32 3.18 3.82
CA PRO A 6 12.19 1.90 4.50
C PRO A 6 12.98 0.78 3.81
N ALA A 7 12.98 0.71 2.47
CA ALA A 7 13.75 -0.30 1.74
C ALA A 7 15.27 -0.16 1.94
N ILE A 8 15.79 1.07 1.94
CA ILE A 8 17.22 1.34 2.20
C ILE A 8 17.58 0.99 3.66
N SER A 9 16.65 1.18 4.60
CA SER A 9 16.90 0.90 6.01
C SER A 9 17.20 -0.58 6.31
N LEU A 10 16.66 -1.51 5.50
CA LEU A 10 16.94 -2.95 5.61
C LEU A 10 18.39 -3.30 5.31
N ALA A 11 19.14 -2.45 4.60
CA ALA A 11 20.57 -2.65 4.36
C ALA A 11 21.41 -2.51 5.65
N TYR A 12 20.89 -1.83 6.67
CA TYR A 12 21.57 -1.64 7.97
C TYR A 12 21.27 -2.77 8.97
N GLU A 13 20.57 -3.83 8.54
CA GLU A 13 20.20 -4.91 9.44
C GLU A 13 21.39 -5.81 9.80
N HIS A 14 21.47 -6.18 11.08
CA HIS A 14 22.52 -7.07 11.59
C HIS A 14 22.28 -8.53 11.19
N PRO A 15 23.35 -9.34 11.07
CA PRO A 15 23.22 -10.75 10.72
C PRO A 15 22.37 -11.52 11.75
N GLU A 16 21.39 -12.31 11.27
CA GLU A 16 20.51 -13.15 12.10
C GLU A 16 21.21 -14.33 12.77
N SER A 17 22.35 -14.76 12.22
CA SER A 17 23.14 -15.88 12.73
C SER A 17 24.61 -15.67 12.38
N ASP A 18 25.48 -16.49 12.95
CA ASP A 18 26.92 -16.41 12.70
C ASP A 18 27.25 -16.79 11.23
N ILE A 19 27.27 -15.78 10.37
CA ILE A 19 27.53 -15.94 8.94
C ILE A 19 28.95 -16.40 8.65
N MET A 20 29.90 -16.16 9.56
CA MET A 20 31.31 -16.52 9.39
C MET A 20 31.58 -18.01 9.60
N LYS A 21 30.63 -18.72 10.24
CA LYS A 21 30.67 -20.19 10.37
C LYS A 21 30.08 -20.92 9.16
N ARG A 22 29.44 -20.22 8.22
CA ARG A 22 28.78 -20.82 7.05
C ARG A 22 29.74 -20.90 5.86
N GLN A 23 29.62 -21.96 5.06
CA GLN A 23 30.36 -22.09 3.81
C GLN A 23 29.95 -20.99 2.79
N PRO A 24 30.84 -20.56 1.88
CA PRO A 24 30.54 -19.62 0.82
C PRO A 24 29.36 -20.08 -0.06
N ARG A 25 28.55 -19.13 -0.53
CA ARG A 25 27.37 -19.42 -1.38
C ARG A 25 27.77 -20.05 -2.71
N ASP A 26 26.96 -20.99 -3.20
CA ASP A 26 27.11 -21.54 -4.56
C ASP A 26 26.41 -20.62 -5.58
N PRO A 27 27.12 -20.00 -6.54
CA PRO A 27 26.53 -19.07 -7.50
C PRO A 27 25.44 -19.68 -8.39
N SER A 28 25.47 -21.00 -8.61
CA SER A 28 24.55 -21.69 -9.53
C SER A 28 23.24 -22.09 -8.83
N LYS A 29 23.35 -22.51 -7.56
CA LYS A 29 22.21 -22.99 -6.75
C LYS A 29 21.61 -21.88 -5.88
N ASP A 30 22.44 -21.08 -5.22
CA ASP A 30 22.01 -20.02 -4.28
C ASP A 30 21.88 -18.66 -4.98
N LYS A 31 20.82 -18.55 -5.78
CA LYS A 31 20.45 -17.30 -6.45
C LYS A 31 19.93 -16.27 -5.44
N LEU A 32 20.20 -14.98 -5.72
CA LEU A 32 19.73 -13.87 -4.89
C LEU A 32 18.20 -13.77 -4.88
N VAL A 33 17.60 -13.93 -6.05
CA VAL A 33 16.14 -14.02 -6.24
C VAL A 33 15.82 -15.45 -6.68
N ASN A 34 15.05 -16.15 -5.87
CA ASN A 34 14.59 -17.50 -6.14
C ASN A 34 13.06 -17.54 -6.29
N GLU A 35 12.55 -18.62 -6.87
CA GLU A 35 11.10 -18.80 -7.07
C GLU A 35 10.32 -18.79 -5.75
N ARG A 36 10.94 -19.27 -4.67
CA ARG A 36 10.34 -19.22 -3.32
C ARG A 36 10.11 -17.79 -2.85
N LEU A 37 11.07 -16.89 -3.07
CA LEU A 37 10.94 -15.47 -2.75
C LEU A 37 9.83 -14.83 -3.59
N ILE A 38 9.78 -15.11 -4.89
CA ILE A 38 8.73 -14.62 -5.78
C ILE A 38 7.36 -15.12 -5.32
N SER A 39 7.24 -16.40 -4.98
CA SER A 39 5.99 -17.00 -4.52
C SER A 39 5.48 -16.40 -3.20
N ILE A 40 6.35 -16.13 -2.23
CA ILE A 40 5.96 -15.49 -0.97
C ILE A 40 5.59 -14.03 -1.21
N ALA A 41 6.46 -13.28 -1.89
CA ALA A 41 6.27 -11.84 -2.09
C ALA A 41 5.03 -11.53 -2.95
N TYR A 42 4.91 -12.12 -4.13
CA TYR A 42 3.80 -11.84 -5.04
C TYR A 42 2.56 -12.70 -4.73
N GLY A 43 2.76 -13.97 -4.40
CA GLY A 43 1.65 -14.92 -4.27
C GLY A 43 0.93 -14.84 -2.92
N GLN A 44 1.62 -14.48 -1.85
CA GLN A 44 1.01 -14.44 -0.51
C GLN A 44 0.89 -13.00 -0.01
N ILE A 45 2.02 -12.32 0.22
CA ILE A 45 2.03 -10.98 0.83
C ILE A 45 1.36 -9.97 -0.11
N GLY A 46 1.73 -9.97 -1.39
CA GLY A 46 1.17 -9.06 -2.39
C GLY A 46 -0.34 -9.24 -2.58
N MET A 47 -0.85 -10.48 -2.50
CA MET A 47 -2.29 -10.74 -2.57
C MET A 47 -3.03 -10.18 -1.36
N ILE A 48 -2.47 -10.30 -0.16
CA ILE A 48 -3.05 -9.72 1.07
C ILE A 48 -3.02 -8.18 1.00
N GLN A 49 -1.91 -7.59 0.55
CA GLN A 49 -1.78 -6.14 0.34
C GLN A 49 -2.83 -5.63 -0.67
N GLY A 50 -2.96 -6.32 -1.81
CA GLY A 50 -3.97 -5.98 -2.82
C GLY A 50 -5.39 -6.06 -2.27
N ALA A 51 -5.72 -7.12 -1.54
CA ALA A 51 -7.02 -7.29 -0.91
C ALA A 51 -7.33 -6.18 0.12
N ALA A 52 -6.34 -5.78 0.93
CA ALA A 52 -6.50 -4.68 1.89
C ALA A 52 -6.73 -3.32 1.20
N GLY A 53 -6.07 -3.07 0.06
CA GLY A 53 -6.32 -1.89 -0.76
C GLY A 53 -7.74 -1.88 -1.35
N PHE A 54 -8.16 -3.00 -1.96
CA PHE A 54 -9.52 -3.13 -2.51
C PHE A 54 -10.60 -3.04 -1.43
N PHE A 55 -10.32 -3.55 -0.23
CA PHE A 55 -11.23 -3.41 0.90
C PHE A 55 -11.47 -1.94 1.26
N ALA A 56 -10.41 -1.15 1.42
CA ALA A 56 -10.54 0.29 1.69
C ALA A 56 -11.30 1.03 0.57
N TYR A 57 -11.06 0.66 -0.69
CA TYR A 57 -11.80 1.19 -1.84
C TYR A 57 -13.31 0.91 -1.74
N PHE A 58 -13.71 -0.34 -1.47
CA PHE A 58 -15.12 -0.71 -1.37
C PHE A 58 -15.81 -0.09 -0.16
N VAL A 59 -15.11 0.09 0.97
CA VAL A 59 -15.64 0.75 2.15
C VAL A 59 -16.01 2.20 1.83
N ILE A 60 -15.09 2.97 1.25
CA ILE A 60 -15.35 4.39 0.94
C ILE A 60 -16.43 4.54 -0.13
N MET A 61 -16.40 3.71 -1.18
CA MET A 61 -17.46 3.72 -2.19
C MET A 61 -18.82 3.37 -1.57
N GLY A 62 -18.87 2.36 -0.69
CA GLY A 62 -20.09 1.93 -0.02
C GLY A 62 -20.66 2.98 0.93
N GLU A 63 -19.81 3.66 1.71
CA GLU A 63 -20.22 4.76 2.60
C GLU A 63 -20.77 5.97 1.83
N ASN A 64 -20.31 6.18 0.59
CA ASN A 64 -20.80 7.23 -0.30
C ASN A 64 -21.92 6.75 -1.25
N GLY A 65 -22.56 5.62 -0.98
CA GLY A 65 -23.75 5.16 -1.72
C GLY A 65 -23.51 4.26 -2.92
N PHE A 66 -22.25 4.02 -3.29
CA PHE A 66 -21.87 3.07 -4.34
C PHE A 66 -21.56 1.70 -3.74
N LEU A 67 -22.60 0.89 -3.55
CA LEU A 67 -22.45 -0.49 -3.11
C LEU A 67 -21.62 -1.32 -4.11
N PRO A 68 -20.88 -2.35 -3.65
CA PRO A 68 -20.06 -3.20 -4.52
C PRO A 68 -20.82 -3.83 -5.70
N SER A 69 -22.12 -4.07 -5.56
CA SER A 69 -22.99 -4.59 -6.62
C SER A 69 -23.19 -3.60 -7.77
N ARG A 70 -23.36 -2.30 -7.47
CA ARG A 70 -23.58 -1.23 -8.46
C ARG A 70 -22.28 -0.84 -9.18
N LEU A 71 -21.13 -1.02 -8.54
CA LEU A 71 -19.81 -0.70 -9.09
C LEU A 71 -19.42 -1.57 -10.29
N LEU A 72 -19.97 -2.78 -10.42
CA LEU A 72 -19.67 -3.66 -11.55
C LEU A 72 -20.29 -3.11 -12.84
N GLY A 73 -19.44 -2.75 -13.81
CA GLY A 73 -19.87 -2.28 -15.14
C GLY A 73 -20.12 -0.78 -15.25
N VAL A 74 -20.07 -0.01 -14.15
CA VAL A 74 -20.34 1.44 -14.15
C VAL A 74 -19.26 2.28 -14.83
N ARG A 75 -18.08 1.71 -15.17
CA ARG A 75 -16.92 2.46 -15.66
C ARG A 75 -17.22 3.36 -16.88
N LYS A 76 -18.02 2.88 -17.83
CA LYS A 76 -18.39 3.65 -19.04
C LYS A 76 -19.20 4.91 -18.68
N GLU A 77 -20.15 4.76 -17.75
CA GLU A 77 -20.99 5.85 -17.25
C GLU A 77 -20.20 6.79 -16.34
N TRP A 78 -19.29 6.24 -15.54
CA TRP A 78 -18.43 6.95 -14.59
C TRP A 78 -17.42 7.89 -15.28
N ASP A 79 -16.88 7.49 -16.43
CA ASP A 79 -15.92 8.30 -17.19
C ASP A 79 -16.57 9.28 -18.17
N SER A 80 -17.85 9.09 -18.50
CA SER A 80 -18.56 9.99 -19.42
C SER A 80 -18.83 11.35 -18.76
N LYS A 81 -18.28 12.41 -19.35
CA LYS A 81 -18.52 13.81 -18.95
C LYS A 81 -19.93 14.31 -19.30
N ALA A 82 -20.63 13.59 -20.19
CA ALA A 82 -21.96 13.99 -20.64
C ALA A 82 -23.06 13.62 -19.63
N ILE A 83 -22.80 12.63 -18.78
CA ILE A 83 -23.74 12.13 -17.76
C ILE A 83 -23.48 12.93 -16.48
N ASN A 84 -24.50 13.59 -15.93
CA ASN A 84 -24.40 14.34 -14.66
C ASN A 84 -25.44 13.90 -13.62
N ASP A 85 -26.15 12.83 -13.95
CA ASP A 85 -27.33 12.25 -13.33
C ASP A 85 -27.08 10.77 -13.05
N LEU A 86 -25.85 10.40 -12.69
CA LEU A 86 -25.55 9.00 -12.40
C LEU A 86 -26.18 8.62 -11.06
N GLU A 87 -27.16 7.71 -11.10
CA GLU A 87 -27.80 7.18 -9.90
C GLU A 87 -26.89 6.21 -9.14
N ASP A 88 -26.78 6.45 -7.84
CA ASP A 88 -26.15 5.55 -6.87
C ASP A 88 -27.13 4.46 -6.37
N SER A 89 -26.75 3.70 -5.34
CA SER A 89 -27.60 2.63 -4.80
C SER A 89 -28.71 3.14 -3.87
N TYR A 90 -28.66 4.42 -3.49
CA TYR A 90 -29.63 5.11 -2.65
C TYR A 90 -30.54 6.05 -3.46
N ASN A 91 -30.46 6.01 -4.80
CA ASN A 91 -31.17 6.87 -5.75
C ASN A 91 -30.79 8.36 -5.64
N GLN A 92 -29.54 8.66 -5.30
CA GLN A 92 -28.97 10.01 -5.41
C GLN A 92 -28.33 10.20 -6.79
N GLU A 93 -28.50 11.39 -7.37
CA GLU A 93 -27.88 11.76 -8.63
C GLU A 93 -26.50 12.40 -8.39
N TRP A 94 -25.48 11.87 -9.08
CA TRP A 94 -24.11 12.35 -8.94
C TRP A 94 -23.60 13.05 -10.20
N THR A 95 -23.10 14.28 -10.03
CA THR A 95 -22.46 15.04 -11.12
C THR A 95 -21.12 14.42 -11.52
N TYR A 96 -20.60 14.73 -12.72
CA TYR A 96 -19.26 14.25 -13.11
C TYR A 96 -18.16 14.71 -12.14
N HIS A 97 -18.27 15.93 -11.63
CA HIS A 97 -17.25 16.51 -10.75
C HIS A 97 -17.18 15.77 -9.40
N ASP A 98 -18.33 15.54 -8.78
CA ASP A 98 -18.41 14.91 -7.45
C ASP A 98 -17.97 13.44 -7.50
N ARG A 99 -18.31 12.73 -8.58
CA ARG A 99 -17.81 11.36 -8.82
C ARG A 99 -16.29 11.32 -8.95
N LYS A 100 -15.70 12.28 -9.65
CA LYS A 100 -14.24 12.35 -9.78
C LYS A 100 -13.56 12.70 -8.47
N ILE A 101 -14.15 13.59 -7.65
CA ILE A 101 -13.66 13.82 -6.28
C ILE A 101 -13.67 12.51 -5.50
N LEU A 102 -14.79 11.78 -5.50
CA LEU A 102 -14.90 10.50 -4.79
C LEU A 102 -13.87 9.47 -5.30
N GLU A 103 -13.67 9.36 -6.62
CA GLU A 103 -12.63 8.49 -7.22
C GLU A 103 -11.23 8.85 -6.72
N TYR A 104 -10.91 10.15 -6.62
CA TYR A 104 -9.62 10.61 -6.12
C TYR A 104 -9.44 10.41 -4.62
N THR A 105 -10.50 10.55 -3.82
CA THR A 105 -10.50 10.17 -2.40
C THR A 105 -10.22 8.68 -2.26
N CYS A 106 -10.86 7.83 -3.07
CA CYS A 106 -10.60 6.40 -3.09
C CYS A 106 -9.14 6.05 -3.47
N HIS A 107 -8.55 6.75 -4.44
CA HIS A 107 -7.13 6.56 -4.76
C HIS A 107 -6.22 6.92 -3.58
N THR A 108 -6.55 7.99 -2.86
CA THR A 108 -5.80 8.42 -1.67
C THR A 108 -5.92 7.39 -0.55
N ALA A 109 -7.10 6.81 -0.37
CA ALA A 109 -7.35 5.76 0.62
C ALA A 109 -6.61 4.47 0.30
N PHE A 110 -6.62 4.07 -0.98
CA PHE A 110 -5.88 2.92 -1.45
C PHE A 110 -4.39 3.11 -1.21
N PHE A 111 -3.88 4.31 -1.50
CA PHE A 111 -2.49 4.67 -1.21
C PHE A 111 -2.18 4.61 0.30
N ALA A 112 -3.04 5.16 1.16
CA ALA A 112 -2.87 5.08 2.61
C ALA A 112 -2.89 3.62 3.12
N SER A 113 -3.78 2.78 2.58
CA SER A 113 -3.84 1.35 2.88
C SER A 113 -2.52 0.64 2.51
N ILE A 114 -1.94 0.93 1.34
CA ILE A 114 -0.62 0.40 0.97
C ILE A 114 0.44 0.78 2.01
N VAL A 115 0.52 2.05 2.42
CA VAL A 115 1.50 2.50 3.43
C VAL A 115 1.32 1.75 4.75
N ILE A 116 0.08 1.52 5.19
CA ILE A 116 -0.20 0.78 6.43
C ILE A 116 0.24 -0.68 6.33
N VAL A 117 -0.06 -1.38 5.23
CA VAL A 117 0.36 -2.79 5.10
C VAL A 117 1.86 -2.93 4.88
N GLN A 118 2.50 -1.91 4.29
CA GLN A 118 3.96 -1.85 4.15
C GLN A 118 4.70 -1.81 5.49
N TRP A 119 4.09 -1.28 6.54
CA TRP A 119 4.64 -1.40 7.89
C TRP A 119 4.80 -2.85 8.33
N ALA A 120 3.75 -3.65 8.11
CA ALA A 120 3.78 -5.07 8.43
C ALA A 120 4.78 -5.82 7.54
N ASP A 121 4.80 -5.52 6.23
CA ASP A 121 5.73 -6.13 5.28
C ASP A 121 7.18 -5.87 5.66
N LEU A 122 7.52 -4.63 6.02
CA LEU A 122 8.86 -4.26 6.45
C LEU A 122 9.28 -4.99 7.73
N ILE A 123 8.36 -5.14 8.70
CA ILE A 123 8.61 -5.90 9.92
C ILE A 123 8.85 -7.38 9.61
N ILE A 124 8.13 -7.96 8.65
CA ILE A 124 8.30 -9.34 8.22
C ILE A 124 9.61 -9.52 7.44
N CYS A 125 9.94 -8.60 6.53
CA CYS A 125 11.17 -8.63 5.73
C CYS A 125 12.44 -8.41 6.55
N LYS A 126 12.32 -7.85 7.76
CA LYS A 126 13.44 -7.66 8.69
C LYS A 126 14.17 -8.96 9.02
N THR A 127 13.44 -10.07 9.14
CA THR A 127 13.98 -11.37 9.54
C THR A 127 13.51 -12.48 8.62
N ARG A 128 14.43 -13.25 8.05
CA ARG A 128 14.11 -14.38 7.16
C ARG A 128 13.86 -15.68 7.91
N ARG A 129 14.41 -15.85 9.11
CA ARG A 129 14.25 -17.08 9.91
C ARG A 129 13.95 -16.82 11.38
N ASN A 130 14.58 -15.82 11.98
CA ASN A 130 14.38 -15.54 13.40
C ASN A 130 13.04 -14.87 13.65
N SER A 131 12.47 -15.08 14.84
CA SER A 131 11.32 -14.29 15.29
C SER A 131 11.75 -12.87 15.66
N ILE A 132 10.87 -11.91 15.43
CA ILE A 132 11.05 -10.50 15.79
C ILE A 132 11.31 -10.33 17.28
N LEU A 133 10.73 -11.20 18.13
CA LEU A 133 10.95 -11.17 19.58
C LEU A 133 12.39 -11.50 19.97
N HIS A 134 13.05 -12.39 19.20
CA HIS A 134 14.45 -12.74 19.44
C HIS A 134 15.42 -11.72 18.84
N GLN A 135 15.11 -11.16 17.67
CA GLN A 135 15.96 -10.18 16.98
C GLN A 135 15.87 -8.78 17.62
N GLY A 136 14.65 -8.36 18.01
CA GLY A 136 14.32 -7.03 18.51
C GLY A 136 14.35 -5.92 17.45
N MET A 137 13.80 -4.74 17.79
CA MET A 137 13.78 -3.54 16.92
C MET A 137 14.99 -2.61 17.18
N LYS A 138 16.21 -3.14 17.09
CA LYS A 138 17.45 -2.39 17.38
C LYS A 138 17.94 -1.48 16.25
N ASN A 139 17.41 -1.66 15.04
CA ASN A 139 17.80 -0.86 13.87
C ASN A 139 17.11 0.51 13.92
N HIS A 140 17.83 1.54 14.39
CA HIS A 140 17.31 2.90 14.49
C HIS A 140 16.99 3.52 13.13
N VAL A 141 17.71 3.15 12.07
CA VAL A 141 17.46 3.65 10.70
C VAL A 141 16.12 3.12 10.19
N LEU A 142 15.78 1.87 10.53
CA LEU A 142 14.50 1.26 10.18
C LEU A 142 13.33 1.90 10.93
N ASN A 143 13.49 2.13 12.24
CA ASN A 143 12.47 2.81 13.03
C ASN A 143 12.25 4.26 12.53
N PHE A 144 13.32 4.96 12.16
CA PHE A 144 13.23 6.28 11.52
C PHE A 144 12.51 6.20 10.17
N GLY A 145 12.83 5.20 9.35
CA GLY A 145 12.20 4.98 8.05
C GLY A 145 10.69 4.83 8.15
N LEU A 146 10.20 4.02 9.10
CA LEU A 146 8.77 3.83 9.34
C LEU A 146 8.06 5.13 9.72
N VAL A 147 8.64 5.93 10.63
CA VAL A 147 8.07 7.21 11.06
C VAL A 147 8.11 8.23 9.93
N PHE A 148 9.20 8.29 9.17
CA PHE A 148 9.32 9.19 8.02
C PHE A 148 8.29 8.85 6.94
N GLU A 149 8.08 7.57 6.68
CA GLU A 149 7.11 7.08 5.71
C GLU A 149 5.68 7.52 6.05
N THR A 150 5.24 7.31 7.30
CA THR A 150 3.91 7.77 7.72
C THR A 150 3.77 9.27 7.77
N ALA A 151 4.81 9.98 8.22
CA ALA A 151 4.79 11.44 8.22
C ALA A 151 4.66 11.98 6.79
N LEU A 152 5.37 11.40 5.83
CA LEU A 152 5.29 11.78 4.42
C LEU A 152 3.92 11.41 3.81
N ALA A 153 3.38 10.24 4.13
CA ALA A 153 2.05 9.84 3.67
C ALA A 153 0.95 10.76 4.23
N ALA A 154 1.02 11.09 5.52
CA ALA A 154 0.11 12.04 6.15
C ALA A 154 0.26 13.45 5.55
N PHE A 155 1.49 13.91 5.33
CA PHE A 155 1.76 15.19 4.67
C PHE A 155 1.16 15.23 3.25
N LEU A 156 1.32 14.17 2.46
CA LEU A 156 0.74 14.10 1.12
C LEU A 156 -0.80 14.06 1.13
N SER A 157 -1.39 13.41 2.13
CA SER A 157 -2.86 13.31 2.26
C SER A 157 -3.51 14.62 2.72
N TYR A 158 -2.87 15.34 3.65
CA TYR A 158 -3.48 16.47 4.35
C TYR A 158 -2.91 17.85 3.97
N CYS A 159 -1.85 17.94 3.16
CA CYS A 159 -1.30 19.23 2.78
C CYS A 159 -2.21 19.95 1.75
N PRO A 160 -2.66 21.18 2.03
CA PRO A 160 -3.50 21.95 1.11
C PRO A 160 -2.74 22.25 -0.19
N GLY A 161 -3.39 22.06 -1.34
CA GLY A 161 -2.79 22.22 -2.68
C GLY A 161 -2.41 20.90 -3.36
N MET A 162 -2.42 19.79 -2.62
CA MET A 162 -2.17 18.45 -3.18
C MET A 162 -3.35 17.91 -4.00
N ASP A 163 -4.55 18.45 -3.76
CA ASP A 163 -5.76 18.25 -4.55
C ASP A 163 -5.59 18.69 -6.01
N LYS A 164 -4.83 19.77 -6.25
CA LYS A 164 -4.55 20.29 -7.60
C LYS A 164 -3.30 19.68 -8.23
N GLY A 165 -2.29 19.35 -7.41
CA GLY A 165 -1.01 18.80 -7.87
C GLY A 165 -1.06 17.31 -8.18
N LEU A 166 -1.44 16.49 -7.19
CA LEU A 166 -1.44 15.02 -7.27
C LEU A 166 -2.85 14.42 -7.26
N ARG A 167 -3.89 15.26 -7.15
CA ARG A 167 -5.29 14.83 -7.01
C ARG A 167 -5.49 13.92 -5.81
N MET A 168 -4.85 14.29 -4.69
CA MET A 168 -5.05 13.62 -3.41
C MET A 168 -6.01 14.45 -2.59
N TYR A 169 -7.06 13.80 -2.10
CA TYR A 169 -8.08 14.42 -1.26
C TYR A 169 -7.90 13.89 0.17
N PRO A 170 -8.14 14.74 1.18
CA PRO A 170 -8.04 14.30 2.56
C PRO A 170 -9.03 13.15 2.83
N LEU A 171 -8.54 12.15 3.54
CA LEU A 171 -9.31 11.02 4.06
C LEU A 171 -10.04 11.41 5.34
#